data_AF-A0A7V6MUD8-F1
#
_entry.id   AF-A0A7V6MUD8-F1
#
_cell.length_a   1.000
_cell.length_b   1.000
_cell.length_c   1.000
_cell.angle_alpha   90.00
_cell.angle_beta   90.00
_cell.angle_gamma   90.00
#
_symmetry.space_group_name_H-M   'P 1'
#
loop_
_entity.id
_entity.type
_entity.pdbx_description
1 polymer ?
#
loop_
_entity_poly.entity_id
_entity_poly.type
_entity_poly.pdbx_seq_one_letter_code
_entity_poly.pdbx_strand_id
1 'polypeptide(L)'
;MARKRVKYLASLIVVFALLIGVTLPPVVRTTKAASVLTDISDHWAKEKITLWMEKGFVSGYMDGTFKPDKSITRAEFMTIVNKAFNFNERASMGFSDAMVGDWFYEEVAKAVKAGYISGYQDGTVKPNREISRQEAAVALCKALNLEPQDAVTKFTDMDRIQIWSRPYIGALVAKGYMSGYPDGSLKAEKHITRAETITMLDRVLGAPELSYDAAGIYGPKDGFETISGNLAVNVAEVTLRNMVIDGNLYLNEGIREGDVTLENVTVKGTTIIRGGGKDSIHLVNFTCEEIIVIKIGGKVRIVASGNTRVDKLRLESGANIEGTGIAVVTVLKPGEDVVLDGDFKNVSVEANAKVEVLEGTTINNLQVNSSADINLDNGVAVKNLTLDAPAAIFGRG
;
A
#
# COMPACT_ATOMS: atom_id res chain seq x y z
N MET A 1 -28.62 90.45 39.13
CA MET A 1 -28.40 90.38 37.66
C MET A 1 -28.62 88.92 37.25
N ALA A 2 -29.77 88.43 36.78
CA ALA A 2 -30.40 88.64 35.46
C ALA A 2 -29.37 88.47 34.31
N ARG A 3 -29.46 87.57 33.33
CA ARG A 3 -30.62 87.06 32.56
C ARG A 3 -30.23 85.86 31.65
N LYS A 4 -31.20 84.96 31.45
CA LYS A 4 -31.70 84.33 30.20
C LYS A 4 -30.84 83.40 29.30
N ARG A 5 -31.29 82.14 29.29
CA ARG A 5 -31.64 81.22 28.17
C ARG A 5 -31.55 81.74 26.71
N VAL A 6 -30.93 80.94 25.82
CA VAL A 6 -31.30 80.57 24.41
C VAL A 6 -30.51 79.26 24.11
N LYS A 7 -30.99 78.02 23.89
CA LYS A 7 -31.94 77.35 22.96
C LYS A 7 -31.41 77.02 21.54
N TYR A 8 -31.19 75.70 21.32
CA TYR A 8 -31.19 74.88 20.10
C TYR A 8 -30.01 74.98 19.10
N LEU A 9 -29.37 73.84 18.79
CA LEU A 9 -29.63 73.12 17.52
C LEU A 9 -29.06 71.68 17.58
N ALA A 10 -29.82 70.76 16.98
CA ALA A 10 -29.50 69.35 16.84
C ALA A 10 -28.24 69.12 15.99
N SER A 11 -27.44 68.10 16.34
CA SER A 11 -26.45 67.52 15.42
C SER A 11 -26.59 66.01 15.42
N LEU A 12 -27.12 65.58 14.28
CA LEU A 12 -27.30 64.23 13.77
C LEU A 12 -25.92 63.60 13.55
N ILE A 13 -25.53 62.60 14.35
CA ILE A 13 -24.39 61.73 14.02
C ILE A 13 -24.98 60.42 13.52
N VAL A 14 -25.04 60.30 12.18
CA VAL A 14 -25.37 59.06 11.48
C VAL A 14 -24.16 58.14 11.54
N VAL A 15 -24.35 56.98 12.17
CA VAL A 15 -23.42 55.85 12.16
C VAL A 15 -23.42 55.23 10.76
N PHE A 16 -22.30 55.30 10.04
CA PHE A 16 -22.09 54.56 8.80
C PHE A 16 -21.29 53.30 9.10
N ALA A 17 -21.99 52.18 9.27
CA ALA A 17 -21.40 50.85 9.36
C ALA A 17 -21.04 50.36 7.95
N LEU A 18 -19.74 50.28 7.65
CA LEU A 18 -19.23 49.74 6.39
C LEU A 18 -19.18 48.20 6.49
N LEU A 19 -20.27 47.55 6.08
CA LEU A 19 -20.34 46.11 5.82
C LEU A 19 -19.65 45.83 4.47
N ILE A 20 -18.37 45.45 4.50
CA ILE A 20 -17.68 44.88 3.34
C ILE A 20 -18.07 43.41 3.28
N GLY A 21 -19.05 43.09 2.43
CA GLY A 21 -19.33 41.73 2.01
C GLY A 21 -18.17 41.20 1.18
N VAL A 22 -17.28 40.43 1.80
CA VAL A 22 -16.27 39.65 1.09
C VAL A 22 -16.97 38.45 0.45
N THR A 23 -17.42 38.59 -0.79
CA THR A 23 -17.85 37.46 -1.60
C THR A 23 -16.60 36.70 -2.04
N LEU A 24 -16.23 35.66 -1.29
CA LEU A 24 -15.24 34.70 -1.75
C LEU A 24 -15.73 34.13 -3.10
N PRO A 25 -14.90 34.15 -4.17
CA PRO A 25 -15.27 33.49 -5.40
C PRO A 25 -15.47 32.00 -5.12
N PRO A 26 -16.44 31.34 -5.78
CA PRO A 26 -16.61 29.90 -5.62
C PRO A 26 -15.31 29.22 -6.01
N VAL A 27 -14.74 28.47 -5.06
CA VAL A 27 -13.63 27.55 -5.35
C VAL A 27 -14.18 26.51 -6.31
N VAL A 28 -13.92 26.69 -7.60
CA VAL A 28 -14.17 25.68 -8.61
C VAL A 28 -13.24 24.52 -8.30
N ARG A 29 -13.75 23.54 -7.55
CA ARG A 29 -13.11 22.23 -7.43
C ARG A 29 -13.26 21.59 -8.80
N THR A 30 -12.20 21.62 -9.59
CA THR A 30 -12.11 20.79 -10.79
C THR A 30 -12.07 19.35 -10.31
N THR A 31 -13.22 18.69 -10.29
CA THR A 31 -13.26 17.22 -10.25
C THR A 31 -12.55 16.76 -11.51
N LYS A 32 -11.36 16.18 -11.37
CA LYS A 32 -10.67 15.53 -12.48
C LYS A 32 -11.57 14.36 -12.88
N ALA A 33 -12.42 14.57 -13.89
CA ALA A 33 -13.26 13.52 -14.44
C ALA A 33 -12.34 12.35 -14.80
N ALA A 34 -12.58 11.17 -14.23
CA ALA A 34 -11.92 9.97 -14.65
C ALA A 34 -12.21 9.81 -16.15
N SER A 35 -11.19 9.99 -16.99
CA SER A 35 -11.35 9.86 -18.43
C SER A 35 -11.71 8.41 -18.72
N VAL A 36 -12.94 8.15 -19.17
CA VAL A 36 -13.32 6.83 -19.65
C VAL A 36 -12.46 6.54 -20.89
N LEU A 37 -11.56 5.56 -20.77
CA LEU A 37 -10.67 5.15 -21.86
C LEU A 37 -11.45 4.41 -22.94
N THR A 38 -11.18 4.71 -24.21
CA THR A 38 -11.96 4.18 -25.34
C THR A 38 -11.52 2.81 -25.84
N ASP A 39 -10.33 2.34 -25.44
CA ASP A 39 -9.63 1.19 -26.05
C ASP A 39 -9.36 0.02 -25.08
N ILE A 40 -9.96 0.04 -23.87
CA ILE A 40 -9.76 -1.02 -22.88
C ILE A 40 -11.04 -1.80 -22.53
N SER A 41 -12.20 -1.44 -23.09
CA SER A 41 -13.50 -1.97 -22.66
C SER A 41 -13.61 -3.50 -22.66
N ASP A 42 -13.02 -4.14 -23.67
CA ASP A 42 -12.99 -5.60 -23.86
C ASP A 42 -11.57 -6.19 -23.70
N HIS A 43 -10.63 -5.39 -23.17
CA HIS A 43 -9.24 -5.79 -23.05
C HIS A 43 -9.00 -6.59 -21.76
N TRP A 44 -8.28 -7.71 -21.82
CA TRP A 44 -8.03 -8.62 -20.69
C TRP A 44 -7.38 -7.95 -19.47
N ALA A 45 -6.65 -6.85 -19.68
CA ALA A 45 -6.00 -6.07 -18.63
C ALA A 45 -6.83 -4.86 -18.14
N LYS A 46 -8.09 -4.70 -18.57
CA LYS A 46 -8.93 -3.53 -18.26
C LYS A 46 -8.93 -3.16 -16.78
N GLU A 47 -9.30 -4.12 -15.93
CA GLU A 47 -9.44 -3.91 -14.49
C GLU A 47 -8.13 -3.43 -13.87
N LYS A 48 -7.01 -4.06 -14.25
CA LYS A 48 -5.67 -3.69 -13.78
C LYS A 48 -5.26 -2.30 -14.26
N ILE A 49 -5.53 -1.98 -15.51
CA ILE A 49 -5.26 -0.65 -16.08
C ILE A 49 -6.04 0.42 -15.32
N THR A 50 -7.34 0.21 -15.09
CA THR A 50 -8.20 1.13 -14.33
C THR A 50 -7.65 1.34 -12.92
N LEU A 51 -7.37 0.26 -12.18
CA LEU A 51 -6.80 0.32 -10.83
C LEU A 51 -5.47 1.09 -10.80
N TRP A 52 -4.57 0.82 -11.74
CA TRP A 52 -3.26 1.47 -11.80
C TRP A 52 -3.35 2.95 -12.18
N MET A 53 -4.37 3.35 -12.95
CA MET A 53 -4.66 4.75 -13.23
C MET A 53 -5.22 5.47 -12.00
N GLU A 54 -6.12 4.83 -11.25
CA GLU A 54 -6.68 5.38 -10.01
C GLU A 54 -5.58 5.59 -8.95
N LYS A 55 -4.63 4.65 -8.85
CA LYS A 55 -3.44 4.77 -7.99
C LYS A 55 -2.43 5.81 -8.49
N GLY A 56 -2.59 6.35 -9.69
CA GLY A 56 -1.68 7.34 -10.28
C GLY A 56 -0.35 6.78 -10.79
N PHE A 57 -0.21 5.45 -10.84
CA PHE A 57 1.01 4.80 -11.33
C PHE A 57 1.18 4.92 -12.84
N VAL A 58 0.06 4.94 -13.58
CA VAL A 58 0.05 5.13 -15.02
C VAL A 58 -1.02 6.13 -15.43
N SER A 59 -0.90 6.63 -16.66
CA SER A 59 -1.87 7.54 -17.27
C SER A 59 -2.16 7.11 -18.70
N GLY A 60 -3.37 7.43 -19.16
CA GLY A 60 -3.73 7.38 -20.57
C GLY A 60 -3.07 8.50 -21.38
N TYR A 61 -3.26 8.45 -22.68
CA TYR A 61 -2.86 9.47 -23.65
C TYR A 61 -3.92 10.57 -23.75
N MET A 62 -3.53 11.74 -24.25
CA MET A 62 -4.43 12.89 -24.44
C MET A 62 -5.58 12.61 -25.42
N ASP A 63 -5.42 11.60 -26.28
CA ASP A 63 -6.43 11.15 -27.25
C ASP A 63 -7.53 10.27 -26.61
N GLY A 64 -7.51 10.07 -25.29
CA GLY A 64 -8.49 9.27 -24.57
C GLY A 64 -8.23 7.76 -24.61
N THR A 65 -7.07 7.33 -25.09
CA THR A 65 -6.68 5.92 -25.16
C THR A 65 -5.62 5.54 -24.12
N PHE A 66 -5.48 4.25 -23.81
CA PHE A 66 -4.40 3.72 -22.98
C PHE A 66 -3.29 3.05 -23.78
N LYS A 67 -3.63 2.50 -24.95
CA LYS A 67 -2.81 1.70 -25.86
C LYS A 67 -2.23 0.46 -25.18
N PRO A 68 -3.08 -0.44 -24.64
CA PRO A 68 -2.63 -1.55 -23.77
C PRO A 68 -1.65 -2.51 -24.47
N ASP A 69 -1.83 -2.74 -25.76
CA ASP A 69 -0.99 -3.65 -26.57
C ASP A 69 0.23 -2.98 -27.20
N LYS A 70 0.42 -1.67 -26.98
CA LYS A 70 1.59 -0.96 -27.49
C LYS A 70 2.82 -1.39 -26.68
N SER A 71 3.90 -1.76 -27.38
CA SER A 71 5.23 -1.93 -26.80
C SER A 71 5.68 -0.67 -26.07
N ILE A 72 6.42 -0.84 -24.98
CA ILE A 72 7.00 0.29 -24.24
C ILE A 72 8.52 0.38 -24.42
N THR A 73 8.98 1.63 -24.36
CA THR A 73 10.41 1.94 -24.29
C THR A 73 10.98 1.60 -22.91
N ARG A 74 12.31 1.45 -22.83
CA ARG A 74 13.02 1.30 -21.55
C ARG A 74 12.73 2.46 -20.60
N ALA A 75 12.65 3.69 -21.10
CA ALA A 75 12.31 4.87 -20.32
C ALA A 75 10.90 4.81 -19.73
N GLU A 76 9.90 4.41 -20.52
CA GLU A 76 8.53 4.21 -20.03
C GLU A 76 8.49 3.09 -18.98
N PHE A 77 9.19 1.98 -19.20
CA PHE A 77 9.30 0.89 -18.21
C PHE A 77 9.89 1.38 -16.88
N MET A 78 11.04 2.07 -16.90
CA MET A 78 11.66 2.65 -15.70
C MET A 78 10.71 3.61 -14.97
N THR A 79 9.97 4.43 -15.72
CA THR A 79 8.97 5.35 -15.14
C THR A 79 7.89 4.60 -14.37
N ILE A 80 7.34 3.52 -14.94
CA ILE A 80 6.28 2.72 -14.31
C ILE A 80 6.83 2.00 -13.06
N VAL A 81 8.03 1.41 -13.15
CA VAL A 81 8.71 0.73 -12.03
C VAL A 81 8.99 1.72 -10.89
N ASN A 82 9.61 2.87 -11.18
CA ASN A 82 9.93 3.87 -10.16
C ASN A 82 8.67 4.35 -9.42
N LYS A 83 7.55 4.54 -10.13
CA LYS A 83 6.27 4.89 -9.50
C LYS A 83 5.71 3.76 -8.65
N ALA A 84 5.71 2.52 -9.18
CA ALA A 84 5.18 1.35 -8.49
C ALA A 84 5.92 1.05 -7.18
N PHE A 85 7.25 1.23 -7.15
CA PHE A 85 8.09 0.99 -5.97
C PHE A 85 8.47 2.25 -5.19
N ASN A 86 7.97 3.41 -5.61
CA ASN A 86 8.31 4.70 -5.01
C ASN A 86 9.82 5.00 -4.94
N PHE A 87 10.58 4.64 -5.99
CA PHE A 87 12.00 4.97 -6.09
C PHE A 87 12.18 6.46 -6.41
N ASN A 88 12.76 7.21 -5.47
CA ASN A 88 12.87 8.67 -5.56
C ASN A 88 14.30 9.20 -5.48
N GLU A 89 15.24 8.41 -4.95
CA GLU A 89 16.66 8.78 -4.91
C GLU A 89 17.28 8.71 -6.30
N ARG A 90 18.32 9.52 -6.54
CA ARG A 90 18.97 9.66 -7.84
C ARG A 90 20.46 9.39 -7.73
N ALA A 91 21.03 8.73 -8.74
CA ALA A 91 22.47 8.61 -8.89
C ALA A 91 22.98 9.72 -9.82
N SER A 92 24.22 10.15 -9.62
CA SER A 92 24.94 10.83 -10.69
C SER A 92 25.25 9.80 -11.78
N MET A 93 24.96 10.16 -13.04
CA MET A 93 25.12 9.26 -14.18
C MET A 93 25.75 9.99 -15.36
N GLY A 94 26.46 9.25 -16.20
CA GLY A 94 27.22 9.77 -17.34
C GLY A 94 26.89 9.09 -18.65
N PHE A 95 25.64 8.67 -18.85
CA PHE A 95 25.22 8.04 -20.12
C PHE A 95 25.16 9.07 -21.25
N SER A 96 25.71 8.72 -22.41
CA SER A 96 25.76 9.62 -23.57
C SER A 96 24.40 9.88 -24.21
N ASP A 97 23.40 9.03 -23.95
CA ASP A 97 22.05 9.09 -24.49
C ASP A 97 20.97 9.39 -23.43
N ALA A 98 21.37 9.93 -22.28
CA ALA A 98 20.46 10.48 -21.28
C ALA A 98 21.04 11.75 -20.66
N MET A 99 20.60 12.91 -21.16
CA MET A 99 21.11 14.22 -20.78
C MET A 99 20.11 14.99 -19.91
N VAL A 100 20.61 15.90 -19.08
CA VAL A 100 19.77 16.77 -18.26
C VAL A 100 18.82 17.55 -19.18
N GLY A 101 17.51 17.46 -18.92
CA GLY A 101 16.46 18.04 -19.75
C GLY A 101 15.66 17.02 -20.55
N ASP A 102 16.21 15.81 -20.78
CA ASP A 102 15.41 14.71 -21.31
C ASP A 102 14.33 14.32 -20.30
N TRP A 103 13.10 14.10 -20.78
CA TRP A 103 11.97 13.78 -19.90
C TRP A 103 12.20 12.53 -19.03
N PHE A 104 13.03 11.60 -19.52
CA PHE A 104 13.37 10.35 -18.84
C PHE A 104 14.65 10.43 -18.01
N TYR A 105 15.39 11.54 -18.04
CA TYR A 105 16.69 11.67 -17.35
C TYR A 105 16.57 11.28 -15.87
N GLU A 106 15.58 11.84 -15.19
CA GLU A 106 15.36 11.57 -13.77
C GLU A 106 14.96 10.12 -13.49
N GLU A 107 14.23 9.50 -14.40
CA GLU A 107 13.77 8.12 -14.26
C GLU A 107 14.92 7.13 -14.45
N VAL A 108 15.85 7.43 -15.37
CA VAL A 108 17.10 6.68 -15.51
C VAL A 108 17.96 6.82 -14.25
N ALA A 109 18.12 8.05 -13.74
CA ALA A 109 18.93 8.30 -12.54
C ALA A 109 18.41 7.54 -11.31
N LYS A 110 17.09 7.47 -11.15
CA LYS A 110 16.42 6.66 -10.12
C LYS A 110 16.64 5.17 -10.33
N ALA A 111 16.50 4.69 -11.57
CA ALA A 111 16.67 3.27 -11.89
C ALA A 111 18.10 2.77 -11.61
N VAL A 112 19.09 3.60 -11.90
CA VAL A 112 20.51 3.34 -11.59
C VAL A 112 20.73 3.32 -10.10
N LYS A 113 20.19 4.31 -9.37
CA LYS A 113 20.30 4.38 -7.91
C LYS A 113 19.67 3.18 -7.20
N ALA A 114 18.52 2.74 -7.69
CA ALA A 114 17.82 1.55 -7.20
C ALA A 114 18.47 0.24 -7.67
N GLY A 115 19.52 0.29 -8.50
CA GLY A 115 20.34 -0.87 -8.87
C GLY A 115 19.71 -1.80 -9.92
N TYR A 116 18.53 -1.49 -10.44
CA TYR A 116 17.83 -2.38 -11.38
C TYR A 116 18.16 -2.11 -12.86
N ILE A 117 18.87 -1.01 -13.15
CA ILE A 117 19.44 -0.68 -14.46
C ILE A 117 20.91 -0.28 -14.31
N SER A 118 21.78 -0.80 -15.18
CA SER A 118 23.23 -0.51 -15.16
C SER A 118 23.78 0.09 -16.46
N GLY A 119 22.95 0.23 -17.50
CA GLY A 119 23.38 0.63 -18.84
C GLY A 119 24.15 -0.46 -19.60
N TYR A 120 24.74 -0.07 -20.73
CA TYR A 120 25.51 -0.93 -21.62
C TYR A 120 27.00 -0.56 -21.57
N GLN A 121 27.85 -1.48 -22.04
CA GLN A 121 29.30 -1.28 -22.10
C GLN A 121 29.74 -0.10 -22.98
N ASP A 122 28.90 0.30 -23.94
CA ASP A 122 29.11 1.44 -24.84
C ASP A 122 28.82 2.81 -24.17
N GLY A 123 28.48 2.82 -22.87
CA GLY A 123 28.18 4.04 -22.12
C GLY A 123 26.77 4.59 -22.38
N THR A 124 25.85 3.77 -22.90
CA THR A 124 24.46 4.15 -23.16
C THR A 124 23.48 3.43 -22.23
N VAL A 125 22.23 3.91 -22.15
CA VAL A 125 21.10 3.21 -21.50
C VAL A 125 19.98 2.83 -22.47
N LYS A 126 20.01 3.35 -23.70
CA LYS A 126 19.06 3.15 -24.80
C LYS A 126 17.62 3.43 -24.39
N PRO A 127 17.31 4.62 -23.82
CA PRO A 127 16.04 4.88 -23.14
C PRO A 127 14.84 4.78 -24.07
N ASN A 128 15.00 5.17 -25.34
CA ASN A 128 13.93 5.14 -26.35
C ASN A 128 13.78 3.79 -27.07
N ARG A 129 14.63 2.80 -26.79
CA ARG A 129 14.51 1.46 -27.37
C ARG A 129 13.40 0.69 -26.65
N GLU A 130 12.60 -0.05 -27.40
CA GLU A 130 11.63 -0.98 -26.82
C GLU A 130 12.32 -2.06 -25.97
N ILE A 131 11.78 -2.34 -24.79
CA ILE A 131 12.34 -3.34 -23.87
C ILE A 131 11.72 -4.72 -24.15
N SER A 132 12.55 -5.75 -24.24
CA SER A 132 12.07 -7.13 -24.36
C SER A 132 11.54 -7.66 -23.03
N ARG A 133 10.67 -8.68 -23.08
CA ARG A 133 10.13 -9.35 -21.88
C ARG A 133 11.22 -9.90 -20.97
N GLN A 134 12.30 -10.45 -21.54
CA GLN A 134 13.43 -10.95 -20.75
C GLN A 134 14.28 -9.85 -20.11
N GLU A 135 14.43 -8.70 -20.77
CA GLU A 135 15.11 -7.55 -20.17
C GLU A 135 14.28 -6.95 -19.03
N ALA A 136 12.95 -6.87 -19.20
CA ALA A 136 12.02 -6.46 -18.15
C ALA A 136 12.07 -7.43 -16.95
N ALA A 137 12.17 -8.74 -17.22
CA ALA A 137 12.34 -9.76 -16.18
C ALA A 137 13.63 -9.59 -15.37
N VAL A 138 14.78 -9.39 -16.03
CA VAL A 138 16.04 -9.13 -15.32
C VAL A 138 15.95 -7.85 -14.50
N ALA A 139 15.43 -6.77 -15.08
CA ALA A 139 15.28 -5.51 -14.36
C ALA A 139 14.37 -5.67 -13.13
N LEU A 140 13.21 -6.33 -13.27
CA LEU A 140 12.29 -6.49 -12.16
C LEU A 140 12.82 -7.44 -11.07
N CYS A 141 13.49 -8.52 -11.45
CA CYS A 141 14.15 -9.42 -10.50
C CYS A 141 15.19 -8.67 -9.65
N LYS A 142 15.97 -7.77 -10.27
CA LYS A 142 16.93 -6.90 -9.57
C LYS A 142 16.24 -5.86 -8.68
N ALA A 143 15.19 -5.21 -9.18
CA ALA A 143 14.42 -4.23 -8.40
C ALA A 143 13.83 -4.83 -7.12
N LEU A 144 13.51 -6.12 -7.16
CA LEU A 144 12.98 -6.90 -6.03
C LEU A 144 14.06 -7.57 -5.19
N ASN A 145 15.33 -7.47 -5.59
CA ASN A 145 16.45 -8.18 -4.97
C ASN A 145 16.18 -9.69 -4.79
N LEU A 146 15.57 -10.32 -5.82
CA LEU A 146 15.31 -11.76 -5.81
C LEU A 146 16.57 -12.52 -6.20
N GLU A 147 16.83 -13.62 -5.49
CA GLU A 147 17.87 -14.56 -5.86
C GLU A 147 17.54 -15.24 -7.21
N PRO A 148 18.43 -15.12 -8.22
CA PRO A 148 18.23 -15.80 -9.50
C PRO A 148 18.18 -17.31 -9.31
N GLN A 149 17.20 -17.97 -9.92
CA GLN A 149 17.05 -19.42 -9.89
C GLN A 149 16.61 -19.94 -11.25
N ASP A 150 17.31 -20.94 -11.78
CA ASP A 150 16.96 -21.53 -13.07
C ASP A 150 15.82 -22.55 -12.92
N ALA A 151 14.61 -22.02 -12.75
CA ALA A 151 13.37 -22.78 -12.60
C ALA A 151 12.50 -22.81 -13.87
N VAL A 152 13.09 -22.51 -15.04
CA VAL A 152 12.32 -22.37 -16.30
C VAL A 152 12.21 -23.71 -17.02
N THR A 153 11.21 -24.52 -16.66
CA THR A 153 10.99 -25.85 -17.28
C THR A 153 9.64 -26.01 -17.98
N LYS A 154 8.78 -24.99 -17.94
CA LYS A 154 7.36 -25.10 -18.33
C LYS A 154 7.00 -24.50 -19.70
N PHE A 155 7.91 -23.80 -20.38
CA PHE A 155 7.58 -23.09 -21.62
C PHE A 155 8.04 -23.81 -22.87
N THR A 156 7.20 -23.79 -23.91
CA THR A 156 7.44 -24.47 -25.20
C THR A 156 8.59 -23.86 -26.01
N ASP A 157 8.96 -22.61 -25.72
CA ASP A 157 10.04 -21.86 -26.36
C ASP A 157 11.25 -21.62 -25.44
N MET A 158 11.44 -22.47 -24.41
CA MET A 158 12.52 -22.29 -23.43
C MET A 158 13.93 -22.23 -24.05
N ASP A 159 14.14 -22.90 -25.18
CA ASP A 159 15.42 -22.90 -25.91
C ASP A 159 15.72 -21.55 -26.60
N ARG A 160 14.71 -20.69 -26.76
CA ARG A 160 14.87 -19.32 -27.29
C ARG A 160 15.13 -18.30 -26.19
N ILE A 161 15.10 -18.71 -24.92
CA ILE A 161 15.41 -17.83 -23.80
C ILE A 161 16.92 -17.73 -23.68
N GLN A 162 17.44 -16.51 -23.74
CA GLN A 162 18.87 -16.27 -23.66
C GLN A 162 19.43 -16.71 -22.30
N ILE A 163 20.58 -17.39 -22.30
CA ILE A 163 21.16 -18.02 -21.10
C ILE A 163 21.31 -17.01 -19.94
N TRP A 164 21.67 -15.78 -20.24
CA TRP A 164 21.87 -14.72 -19.24
C TRP A 164 20.58 -14.28 -18.53
N SER A 165 19.39 -14.48 -19.14
CA SER A 165 18.10 -14.05 -18.59
C SER A 165 17.35 -15.18 -17.89
N ARG A 166 17.65 -16.45 -18.21
CA ARG A 166 16.98 -17.66 -17.67
C ARG A 166 16.83 -17.67 -16.14
N PRO A 167 17.87 -17.45 -15.31
CA PRO A 167 17.72 -17.57 -13.87
C PRO A 167 16.86 -16.44 -13.26
N TYR A 168 16.85 -15.26 -13.87
CA TYR A 168 15.97 -14.16 -13.43
C TYR A 168 14.51 -14.41 -13.81
N ILE A 169 14.29 -14.94 -15.02
CA ILE A 169 12.96 -15.37 -15.46
C ILE A 169 12.45 -16.48 -14.55
N GLY A 170 13.28 -17.48 -14.24
CA GLY A 170 12.91 -18.58 -13.35
C GLY A 170 12.53 -18.11 -11.95
N ALA A 171 13.26 -17.13 -11.39
CA ALA A 171 12.90 -16.50 -10.12
C ALA A 171 11.50 -15.88 -10.15
N LEU A 172 11.19 -15.08 -11.17
CA LEU A 172 9.90 -14.42 -11.31
C LEU A 172 8.75 -15.40 -11.60
N VAL A 173 9.00 -16.43 -12.41
CA VAL A 173 7.99 -17.45 -12.73
C VAL A 173 7.66 -18.30 -11.51
N ALA A 174 8.66 -18.69 -10.72
CA ALA A 174 8.45 -19.44 -9.49
C ALA A 174 7.68 -18.64 -8.43
N LYS A 175 7.84 -17.31 -8.41
CA LYS A 175 7.06 -16.40 -7.56
C LYS A 175 5.69 -16.04 -8.14
N GLY A 176 5.34 -16.52 -9.32
CA GLY A 176 4.09 -16.19 -10.01
C GLY A 176 4.05 -14.78 -10.63
N TYR A 177 5.13 -13.99 -10.53
CA TYR A 177 5.21 -12.62 -11.03
C TYR A 177 5.22 -12.54 -12.57
N MET A 178 5.76 -13.55 -13.23
CA MET A 178 5.79 -13.66 -14.69
C MET A 178 5.11 -14.94 -15.17
N SER A 179 4.28 -14.82 -16.21
CA SER A 179 3.55 -15.93 -16.82
C SER A 179 3.80 -15.99 -18.34
N GLY A 180 3.62 -17.18 -18.92
CA GLY A 180 3.60 -17.39 -20.36
C GLY A 180 2.28 -16.97 -21.00
N TYR A 181 2.19 -17.17 -22.31
CA TYR A 181 1.00 -16.97 -23.12
C TYR A 181 0.14 -18.23 -23.16
N PRO A 182 -1.14 -18.13 -23.59
CA PRO A 182 -2.04 -19.29 -23.71
C PRO A 182 -1.52 -20.42 -24.61
N ASP A 183 -0.62 -20.12 -25.56
CA ASP A 183 0.04 -21.09 -26.44
C ASP A 183 1.20 -21.85 -25.78
N GLY A 184 1.43 -21.64 -24.47
CA GLY A 184 2.49 -22.27 -23.69
C GLY A 184 3.88 -21.65 -23.84
N SER A 185 4.02 -20.59 -24.64
CA SER A 185 5.30 -19.90 -24.83
C SER A 185 5.51 -18.75 -23.83
N LEU A 186 6.76 -18.34 -23.60
CA LEU A 186 7.09 -17.13 -22.83
C LEU A 186 7.28 -15.91 -23.73
N LYS A 187 7.69 -16.12 -24.99
CA LYS A 187 8.10 -15.11 -25.98
C LYS A 187 9.11 -14.13 -25.40
N ALA A 188 10.18 -14.66 -24.80
CA ALA A 188 11.17 -13.89 -24.03
C ALA A 188 11.76 -12.69 -24.78
N GLU A 189 11.96 -12.80 -26.09
CA GLU A 189 12.54 -11.74 -26.93
C GLU A 189 11.51 -10.71 -27.43
N LYS A 190 10.20 -11.01 -27.31
CA LYS A 190 9.14 -10.07 -27.70
C LYS A 190 9.23 -8.80 -26.87
N HIS A 191 9.03 -7.65 -27.50
CA HIS A 191 8.86 -6.39 -26.78
C HIS A 191 7.62 -6.43 -25.87
N ILE A 192 7.80 -6.05 -24.61
CA ILE A 192 6.73 -6.10 -23.61
C ILE A 192 5.75 -4.94 -23.84
N THR A 193 4.46 -5.21 -23.70
CA THR A 193 3.42 -4.19 -23.86
C THR A 193 3.17 -3.42 -22.57
N ARG A 194 2.45 -2.29 -22.67
CA ARG A 194 1.98 -1.53 -21.48
C ARG A 194 1.16 -2.41 -20.54
N ALA A 195 0.20 -3.17 -21.08
CA ALA A 195 -0.65 -4.05 -20.28
C ALA A 195 0.11 -5.21 -19.65
N GLU A 196 1.06 -5.80 -20.37
CA GLU A 196 1.92 -6.87 -19.83
C GLU A 196 2.80 -6.35 -18.68
N THR A 197 3.36 -5.13 -18.83
CA THR A 197 4.19 -4.49 -17.80
C THR A 197 3.39 -4.21 -16.53
N ILE A 198 2.21 -3.60 -16.67
CA ILE A 198 1.31 -3.36 -15.54
C ILE A 198 0.96 -4.68 -14.88
N THR A 199 0.55 -5.68 -15.65
CA THR A 199 0.15 -6.98 -15.08
C THR A 199 1.27 -7.67 -14.33
N MET A 200 2.50 -7.59 -14.86
CA MET A 200 3.67 -8.16 -14.22
C MET A 200 3.98 -7.44 -12.90
N LEU A 201 3.94 -6.11 -12.88
CA LEU A 201 4.14 -5.34 -11.66
C LEU A 201 2.98 -5.45 -10.67
N ASP A 202 1.75 -5.60 -11.16
CA ASP A 202 0.55 -5.80 -10.36
C ASP A 202 0.66 -7.08 -9.53
N ARG A 203 1.11 -8.18 -10.15
CA ARG A 203 1.43 -9.43 -9.46
C ARG A 203 2.55 -9.26 -8.44
N VAL A 204 3.57 -8.47 -8.77
CA VAL A 204 4.68 -8.19 -7.86
C VAL A 204 4.23 -7.39 -6.63
N LEU A 205 3.34 -6.42 -6.81
CA LEU A 205 2.73 -5.67 -5.73
C LEU A 205 1.68 -6.49 -4.96
N GLY A 206 1.49 -7.75 -5.34
CA GLY A 206 0.59 -8.71 -4.71
C GLY A 206 -0.88 -8.43 -5.00
N ALA A 207 -1.22 -7.99 -6.22
CA ALA A 207 -2.62 -7.89 -6.59
C ALA A 207 -3.32 -9.25 -6.38
N PRO A 208 -4.49 -9.26 -5.72
CA PRO A 208 -5.18 -10.49 -5.34
C PRO A 208 -5.48 -11.39 -6.54
N GLU A 209 -5.10 -12.67 -6.48
CA GLU A 209 -5.49 -13.69 -7.45
C GLU A 209 -6.96 -14.09 -7.33
N LEU A 210 -7.53 -13.94 -6.13
CA LEU A 210 -8.94 -14.14 -5.82
C LEU A 210 -9.47 -12.91 -5.07
N SER A 211 -10.70 -12.49 -5.38
CA SER A 211 -11.42 -11.46 -4.64
C SER A 211 -12.79 -11.96 -4.20
N TYR A 212 -13.17 -11.59 -2.98
CA TYR A 212 -14.53 -11.69 -2.48
C TYR A 212 -15.17 -10.31 -2.45
N ASP A 213 -16.07 -10.09 -3.40
CA ASP A 213 -16.76 -8.83 -3.67
C ASP A 213 -18.24 -8.87 -3.23
N ALA A 214 -18.66 -9.94 -2.57
CA ALA A 214 -19.99 -10.09 -1.98
C ALA A 214 -19.87 -10.52 -0.52
N ALA A 215 -20.83 -10.09 0.31
CA ALA A 215 -20.95 -10.57 1.68
C ALA A 215 -21.22 -12.07 1.69
N GLY A 216 -20.72 -12.77 2.71
CA GLY A 216 -20.93 -14.20 2.85
C GLY A 216 -19.84 -14.94 3.61
N ILE A 217 -20.04 -16.26 3.73
CA ILE A 217 -19.08 -17.16 4.36
C ILE A 217 -18.36 -17.91 3.24
N TYR A 218 -17.04 -17.80 3.21
CA TYR A 218 -16.17 -18.44 2.25
C TYR A 218 -15.28 -19.47 2.95
N GLY A 219 -15.09 -20.60 2.27
CA GLY A 219 -14.34 -21.74 2.79
C GLY A 219 -15.20 -22.85 3.37
N PRO A 220 -14.63 -24.06 3.47
CA PRO A 220 -15.38 -25.26 3.77
C PRO A 220 -15.83 -25.27 5.23
N LYS A 221 -16.94 -25.97 5.50
CA LYS A 221 -17.41 -26.17 6.88
C LYS A 221 -16.45 -27.07 7.66
N ASP A 222 -15.87 -28.07 6.99
CA ASP A 222 -14.99 -29.09 7.54
C ASP A 222 -13.75 -29.26 6.64
N GLY A 223 -12.59 -29.56 7.22
CA GLY A 223 -11.32 -29.64 6.48
C GLY A 223 -10.73 -28.26 6.17
N PHE A 224 -9.76 -28.17 5.25
CA PHE A 224 -9.14 -26.90 4.84
C PHE A 224 -9.16 -26.74 3.32
N GLU A 225 -9.42 -25.51 2.86
CA GLU A 225 -9.19 -25.08 1.48
C GLU A 225 -7.88 -24.32 1.38
N THR A 226 -7.08 -24.57 0.33
CA THR A 226 -5.84 -23.82 0.08
C THR A 226 -6.02 -22.90 -1.13
N ILE A 227 -5.87 -21.60 -0.92
CA ILE A 227 -5.77 -20.59 -1.98
C ILE A 227 -4.31 -20.46 -2.38
N SER A 228 -4.00 -20.75 -3.63
CA SER A 228 -2.67 -20.51 -4.20
C SER A 228 -2.57 -19.04 -4.61
N GLY A 229 -1.71 -18.27 -3.95
CA GLY A 229 -1.56 -16.83 -4.17
C GLY A 229 -2.31 -15.96 -3.16
N ASN A 230 -2.47 -14.70 -3.50
CA ASN A 230 -3.07 -13.67 -2.68
C ASN A 230 -4.60 -13.66 -2.76
N LEU A 231 -5.25 -13.23 -1.68
CA LEU A 231 -6.70 -13.12 -1.56
C LEU A 231 -7.10 -11.70 -1.16
N ALA A 232 -8.15 -11.14 -1.76
CA ALA A 232 -8.78 -9.91 -1.33
C ALA A 232 -10.19 -10.12 -0.80
N VAL A 233 -10.51 -9.33 0.21
CA VAL A 233 -11.87 -9.07 0.67
C VAL A 233 -12.17 -7.60 0.41
N ASN A 234 -13.14 -7.33 -0.44
CA ASN A 234 -13.46 -5.98 -0.92
C ASN A 234 -14.78 -5.44 -0.37
N VAL A 235 -15.53 -6.22 0.39
CA VAL A 235 -16.81 -5.81 0.97
C VAL A 235 -16.94 -6.30 2.41
N ALA A 236 -17.78 -5.63 3.19
CA ALA A 236 -18.11 -6.00 4.55
C ALA A 236 -18.94 -7.30 4.62
N GLU A 237 -19.11 -7.81 5.84
CA GLU A 237 -19.89 -9.00 6.17
C GLU A 237 -19.33 -10.27 5.52
N VAL A 238 -18.00 -10.33 5.40
CA VAL A 238 -17.27 -11.49 4.90
C VAL A 238 -16.69 -12.28 6.06
N THR A 239 -16.98 -13.58 6.09
CA THR A 239 -16.28 -14.53 6.95
C THR A 239 -15.43 -15.45 6.08
N LEU A 240 -14.12 -15.46 6.30
CA LEU A 240 -13.25 -16.50 5.78
C LEU A 240 -13.14 -17.59 6.83
N ARG A 241 -13.39 -18.85 6.48
CA ARG A 241 -13.25 -19.96 7.41
C ARG A 241 -12.44 -21.12 6.87
N ASN A 242 -11.63 -21.74 7.73
CA ASN A 242 -10.92 -22.99 7.43
C ASN A 242 -10.08 -22.90 6.14
N MET A 243 -9.26 -21.86 6.02
CA MET A 243 -8.49 -21.56 4.81
C MET A 243 -6.99 -21.48 5.10
N VAL A 244 -6.19 -21.91 4.12
CA VAL A 244 -4.75 -21.63 4.04
C VAL A 244 -4.52 -20.78 2.80
N ILE A 245 -3.96 -19.59 2.98
CA ILE A 245 -3.65 -18.65 1.89
C ILE A 245 -2.13 -18.69 1.67
N ASP A 246 -1.71 -19.23 0.53
CA ASP A 246 -0.30 -19.32 0.11
C ASP A 246 0.16 -18.04 -0.59
N GLY A 247 -0.06 -16.93 0.08
CA GLY A 247 0.17 -15.57 -0.38
C GLY A 247 -0.30 -14.56 0.68
N ASN A 248 -0.51 -13.32 0.26
CA ASN A 248 -0.98 -12.24 1.11
C ASN A 248 -2.52 -12.21 1.19
N LEU A 249 -3.04 -11.67 2.30
CA LEU A 249 -4.46 -11.38 2.46
C LEU A 249 -4.67 -9.87 2.48
N TYR A 250 -5.58 -9.36 1.66
CA TYR A 250 -5.91 -7.94 1.55
C TYR A 250 -7.33 -7.68 2.04
N LEU A 251 -7.49 -6.96 3.15
CA LEU A 251 -8.79 -6.45 3.59
C LEU A 251 -8.92 -5.01 3.10
N ASN A 252 -9.51 -4.84 1.92
CA ASN A 252 -9.44 -3.59 1.16
C ASN A 252 -10.48 -2.54 1.61
N GLU A 253 -10.30 -1.32 1.12
CA GLU A 253 -11.08 -0.13 1.47
C GLU A 253 -12.58 -0.26 1.17
N GLY A 254 -12.97 -1.17 0.27
CA GLY A 254 -14.38 -1.44 -0.03
C GLY A 254 -15.18 -2.06 1.13
N ILE A 255 -14.50 -2.62 2.14
CA ILE A 255 -15.12 -3.02 3.43
C ILE A 255 -15.68 -1.79 4.16
N ARG A 256 -15.10 -0.60 3.91
CA ARG A 256 -15.45 0.66 4.57
C ARG A 256 -15.37 0.52 6.09
N GLU A 257 -16.48 0.74 6.80
CA GLU A 257 -16.58 0.65 8.25
C GLU A 257 -17.22 -0.67 8.73
N GLY A 258 -17.53 -1.59 7.82
CA GLY A 258 -18.17 -2.87 8.17
C GLY A 258 -17.18 -3.97 8.55
N ASP A 259 -17.69 -5.17 8.78
CA ASP A 259 -16.97 -6.20 9.54
C ASP A 259 -16.41 -7.31 8.65
N VAL A 260 -15.29 -7.92 9.09
CA VAL A 260 -14.70 -9.12 8.50
C VAL A 260 -14.26 -10.07 9.61
N THR A 261 -14.63 -11.34 9.48
CA THR A 261 -14.20 -12.41 10.39
C THR A 261 -13.27 -13.39 9.69
N LEU A 262 -12.13 -13.67 10.31
CA LEU A 262 -11.14 -14.67 9.87
C LEU A 262 -11.12 -15.81 10.90
N GLU A 263 -11.80 -16.91 10.57
CA GLU A 263 -12.00 -18.06 11.47
C GLU A 263 -11.17 -19.28 11.03
N ASN A 264 -10.19 -19.67 11.83
CA ASN A 264 -9.30 -20.80 11.50
C ASN A 264 -8.61 -20.60 10.14
N VAL A 265 -8.05 -19.41 9.93
CA VAL A 265 -7.37 -19.01 8.69
C VAL A 265 -5.87 -18.89 8.95
N THR A 266 -5.07 -19.48 8.06
CA THR A 266 -3.60 -19.32 8.04
C THR A 266 -3.19 -18.54 6.79
N VAL A 267 -2.48 -17.42 6.97
CA VAL A 267 -1.89 -16.63 5.88
C VAL A 267 -0.37 -16.82 5.93
N LYS A 268 0.20 -17.39 4.86
CA LYS A 268 1.66 -17.60 4.76
C LYS A 268 2.43 -16.34 4.38
N GLY A 269 1.78 -15.40 3.70
CA GLY A 269 2.31 -14.06 3.43
C GLY A 269 1.89 -13.05 4.51
N THR A 270 1.81 -11.79 4.10
CA THR A 270 1.38 -10.68 4.96
C THR A 270 -0.13 -10.48 4.86
N THR A 271 -0.77 -10.09 5.95
CA THR A 271 -2.15 -9.59 5.93
C THR A 271 -2.15 -8.06 5.97
N ILE A 272 -2.72 -7.43 4.95
CA ILE A 272 -2.78 -5.97 4.80
C ILE A 272 -4.21 -5.51 5.02
N ILE A 273 -4.42 -4.67 6.03
CA ILE A 273 -5.74 -4.19 6.44
C ILE A 273 -5.87 -2.70 6.08
N ARG A 274 -6.78 -2.39 5.17
CA ARG A 274 -7.07 -1.04 4.64
C ARG A 274 -8.53 -0.62 4.84
N GLY A 275 -9.43 -1.59 5.00
CA GLY A 275 -10.82 -1.40 5.39
C GLY A 275 -11.12 -1.96 6.78
N GLY A 276 -12.35 -1.73 7.25
CA GLY A 276 -12.79 -2.05 8.60
C GLY A 276 -13.05 -0.78 9.41
N GLY A 277 -14.12 -0.81 10.21
CA GLY A 277 -14.43 0.23 11.19
C GLY A 277 -13.92 -0.07 12.60
N LYS A 278 -14.44 0.70 13.55
CA LYS A 278 -14.12 0.61 14.98
C LYS A 278 -14.59 -0.69 15.67
N ASP A 279 -15.28 -1.59 14.98
CA ASP A 279 -15.84 -2.83 15.54
C ASP A 279 -15.44 -4.10 14.74
N SER A 280 -14.51 -4.00 13.78
CA SER A 280 -14.69 -4.75 12.52
C SER A 280 -13.86 -5.99 12.24
N ILE A 281 -12.61 -6.10 12.69
CA ILE A 281 -11.73 -7.20 12.24
C ILE A 281 -11.59 -8.24 13.34
N HIS A 282 -12.17 -9.42 13.12
CA HIS A 282 -12.13 -10.52 14.08
C HIS A 282 -11.16 -11.61 13.62
N LEU A 283 -10.14 -11.87 14.44
CA LEU A 283 -9.11 -12.90 14.22
C LEU A 283 -9.35 -14.07 15.18
N VAL A 284 -10.04 -15.11 14.73
CA VAL A 284 -10.42 -16.28 15.55
C VAL A 284 -9.60 -17.49 15.11
N ASN A 285 -8.68 -17.98 15.94
CA ASN A 285 -7.74 -19.05 15.54
C ASN A 285 -6.94 -18.69 14.27
N PHE A 286 -6.56 -17.42 14.14
CA PHE A 286 -5.88 -16.88 12.97
C PHE A 286 -4.36 -17.02 13.09
N THR A 287 -3.66 -17.41 12.03
CA THR A 287 -2.19 -17.49 12.03
C THR A 287 -1.59 -16.69 10.87
N CYS A 288 -0.65 -15.78 11.17
CA CYS A 288 0.11 -15.03 10.17
C CYS A 288 1.44 -14.54 10.75
N GLU A 289 2.48 -14.40 9.93
CA GLU A 289 3.74 -13.78 10.38
C GLU A 289 3.55 -12.28 10.63
N GLU A 290 2.91 -11.57 9.70
CA GLU A 290 2.84 -10.12 9.75
C GLU A 290 1.47 -9.58 9.32
N ILE A 291 0.95 -8.66 10.13
CA ILE A 291 -0.19 -7.81 9.80
C ILE A 291 0.30 -6.37 9.65
N ILE A 292 -0.13 -5.69 8.58
CA ILE A 292 0.09 -4.26 8.39
C ILE A 292 -1.27 -3.56 8.30
N VAL A 293 -1.51 -2.60 9.18
CA VAL A 293 -2.74 -1.80 9.21
C VAL A 293 -2.47 -0.43 8.59
N ILE A 294 -3.19 -0.11 7.52
CA ILE A 294 -3.07 1.13 6.75
C ILE A 294 -4.47 1.68 6.41
N LYS A 295 -5.20 2.18 7.42
CA LYS A 295 -6.52 2.80 7.23
C LYS A 295 -6.37 4.29 6.91
N ILE A 296 -6.91 4.71 5.77
CA ILE A 296 -6.97 6.14 5.42
C ILE A 296 -8.18 6.78 6.11
N GLY A 297 -7.93 7.82 6.90
CA GLY A 297 -8.99 8.69 7.45
C GLY A 297 -9.84 8.06 8.55
N GLY A 298 -9.30 7.10 9.31
CA GLY A 298 -10.01 6.44 10.41
C GLY A 298 -9.14 5.44 11.14
N LYS A 299 -9.75 4.70 12.06
CA LYS A 299 -9.12 3.63 12.83
C LYS A 299 -9.81 2.30 12.57
N VAL A 300 -9.07 1.20 12.75
CA VAL A 300 -9.61 -0.16 12.69
C VAL A 300 -9.55 -0.78 14.08
N ARG A 301 -10.56 -1.56 14.45
CA ARG A 301 -10.48 -2.46 15.61
C ARG A 301 -10.15 -3.87 15.16
N ILE A 302 -9.14 -4.47 15.80
CA ILE A 302 -8.72 -5.85 15.59
C ILE A 302 -8.91 -6.60 16.90
N VAL A 303 -9.69 -7.68 16.87
CA VAL A 303 -9.97 -8.54 18.01
C VAL A 303 -9.38 -9.93 17.78
N ALA A 304 -8.34 -10.28 18.53
CA ALA A 304 -7.67 -11.57 18.46
C ALA A 304 -8.17 -12.53 19.57
N SER A 305 -8.61 -13.72 19.18
CA SER A 305 -9.16 -14.71 20.12
C SER A 305 -8.86 -16.15 19.72
N GLY A 306 -9.09 -17.08 20.66
CA GLY A 306 -8.77 -18.50 20.47
C GLY A 306 -7.26 -18.74 20.40
N ASN A 307 -6.82 -19.60 19.49
CA ASN A 307 -5.41 -19.94 19.28
C ASN A 307 -4.71 -19.00 18.28
N THR A 308 -5.13 -17.74 18.18
CA THR A 308 -4.54 -16.77 17.25
C THR A 308 -3.05 -16.57 17.52
N ARG A 309 -2.25 -16.48 16.45
CA ARG A 309 -0.79 -16.29 16.47
C ARG A 309 -0.39 -15.31 15.38
N VAL A 310 0.02 -14.11 15.79
CA VAL A 310 0.52 -13.04 14.93
C VAL A 310 1.89 -12.62 15.46
N ASP A 311 2.95 -12.83 14.67
CA ASP A 311 4.30 -12.51 15.14
C ASP A 311 4.53 -10.99 15.20
N LYS A 312 4.06 -10.27 14.17
CA LYS A 312 4.23 -8.82 14.05
C LYS A 312 2.94 -8.14 13.61
N LEU A 313 2.58 -7.07 14.31
CA LEU A 313 1.51 -6.14 13.94
C LEU A 313 2.10 -4.74 13.78
N ARG A 314 2.12 -4.24 12.55
CA ARG A 314 2.62 -2.92 12.17
C ARG A 314 1.44 -1.96 11.96
N LEU A 315 1.42 -0.90 12.74
CA LEU A 315 0.36 0.11 12.71
C LEU A 315 0.86 1.35 11.96
N GLU A 316 0.52 1.42 10.68
CA GLU A 316 0.71 2.61 9.81
C GLU A 316 -0.58 3.48 9.80
N SER A 317 -1.46 3.27 10.78
CA SER A 317 -2.65 4.06 11.11
C SER A 317 -3.09 3.77 12.55
N GLY A 318 -3.95 4.61 13.12
CA GLY A 318 -4.57 4.36 14.42
C GLY A 318 -5.39 3.08 14.42
N ALA A 319 -5.34 2.35 15.54
CA ALA A 319 -6.03 1.09 15.68
C ALA A 319 -6.35 0.79 17.14
N ASN A 320 -7.43 0.03 17.37
CA ASN A 320 -7.76 -0.56 18.66
C ASN A 320 -7.45 -2.05 18.59
N ILE A 321 -6.52 -2.52 19.40
CA ILE A 321 -6.05 -3.91 19.38
C ILE A 321 -6.50 -4.59 20.67
N GLU A 322 -7.27 -5.66 20.51
CA GLU A 322 -7.88 -6.38 21.62
C GLU A 322 -7.52 -7.87 21.60
N GLY A 323 -7.26 -8.44 22.77
CA GLY A 323 -7.10 -9.88 22.98
C GLY A 323 -5.65 -10.38 23.06
N THR A 324 -5.43 -11.63 22.67
CA THR A 324 -4.15 -12.33 22.90
C THR A 324 -3.60 -12.95 21.62
N GLY A 325 -2.32 -13.33 21.64
CA GLY A 325 -1.68 -14.03 20.52
C GLY A 325 -0.97 -13.11 19.52
N ILE A 326 -0.90 -11.80 19.80
CA ILE A 326 -0.12 -10.83 19.02
C ILE A 326 1.20 -10.58 19.77
N ALA A 327 2.32 -11.06 19.22
CA ALA A 327 3.60 -11.02 19.92
C ALA A 327 4.22 -9.62 19.92
N VAL A 328 4.34 -8.98 18.75
CA VAL A 328 4.97 -7.66 18.61
C VAL A 328 3.99 -6.67 18.00
N VAL A 329 3.80 -5.52 18.65
CA VAL A 329 3.07 -4.37 18.11
C VAL A 329 4.07 -3.24 17.85
N THR A 330 4.04 -2.64 16.66
CA THR A 330 4.89 -1.51 16.29
C THR A 330 4.05 -0.36 15.77
N VAL A 331 4.10 0.79 16.44
CA VAL A 331 3.38 2.02 16.06
C VAL A 331 4.28 2.88 15.19
N LEU A 332 3.89 3.12 13.93
CA LEU A 332 4.75 3.69 12.89
C LEU A 332 4.26 5.00 12.30
N LYS A 333 2.97 5.34 12.45
CA LYS A 333 2.40 6.58 11.91
C LYS A 333 2.14 7.62 13.01
N PRO A 334 2.49 8.90 12.79
CA PRO A 334 2.22 9.94 13.75
C PRO A 334 0.76 10.42 13.75
N GLY A 335 0.28 10.89 14.91
CA GLY A 335 -0.94 11.69 15.04
C GLY A 335 -2.28 10.93 15.09
N GLU A 336 -2.26 9.60 15.16
CA GLU A 336 -3.47 8.80 15.34
C GLU A 336 -3.35 7.95 16.61
N ASP A 337 -4.38 7.93 17.46
CA ASP A 337 -4.29 7.18 18.72
C ASP A 337 -4.39 5.68 18.50
N VAL A 338 -3.59 4.94 19.26
CA VAL A 338 -3.59 3.48 19.36
C VAL A 338 -4.17 3.09 20.73
N VAL A 339 -5.08 2.12 20.75
CA VAL A 339 -5.62 1.54 21.98
C VAL A 339 -5.18 0.09 22.07
N LEU A 340 -4.67 -0.32 23.23
CA LEU A 340 -4.21 -1.67 23.51
C LEU A 340 -4.99 -2.27 24.68
N ASP A 341 -5.58 -3.44 24.47
CA ASP A 341 -6.33 -4.20 25.47
C ASP A 341 -5.97 -5.69 25.35
N GLY A 342 -5.05 -6.21 26.18
CA GLY A 342 -4.70 -7.63 26.10
C GLY A 342 -3.30 -7.99 26.58
N ASP A 343 -2.71 -9.03 25.99
CA ASP A 343 -1.38 -9.53 26.38
C ASP A 343 -0.38 -9.40 25.24
N PHE A 344 0.63 -8.55 25.43
CA PHE A 344 1.64 -8.24 24.42
C PHE A 344 3.05 -8.57 24.91
N LYS A 345 3.84 -9.23 24.06
CA LYS A 345 5.25 -9.51 24.39
C LYS A 345 6.10 -8.26 24.20
N ASN A 346 5.97 -7.59 23.07
CA ASN A 346 6.70 -6.36 22.80
C ASN A 346 5.77 -5.33 22.19
N VAL A 347 5.83 -4.10 22.69
CA VAL A 347 5.21 -2.94 22.08
C VAL A 347 6.31 -1.92 21.82
N SER A 348 6.46 -1.48 20.57
CA SER A 348 7.42 -0.44 20.19
C SER A 348 6.71 0.75 19.59
N VAL A 349 6.99 1.94 20.11
CA VAL A 349 6.42 3.21 19.63
C VAL A 349 7.50 3.98 18.88
N GLU A 350 7.45 3.91 17.55
CA GLU A 350 8.48 4.43 16.63
C GLU A 350 8.11 5.79 16.02
N ALA A 351 6.89 6.27 16.25
CA ALA A 351 6.39 7.52 15.70
C ALA A 351 5.65 8.35 16.75
N ASN A 352 5.39 9.62 16.43
CA ASN A 352 4.70 10.52 17.35
C ASN A 352 3.23 10.14 17.53
N ALA A 353 2.92 9.41 18.60
CA ALA A 353 1.61 8.81 18.79
C ALA A 353 1.09 8.99 20.23
N LYS A 354 -0.24 8.92 20.34
CA LYS A 354 -0.93 8.72 21.62
C LYS A 354 -1.27 7.24 21.74
N VAL A 355 -0.85 6.61 22.84
CA VAL A 355 -1.14 5.20 23.12
C VAL A 355 -1.93 5.10 24.42
N GLU A 356 -3.11 4.52 24.35
CA GLU A 356 -3.95 4.20 25.51
C GLU A 356 -3.85 2.70 25.77
N VAL A 357 -3.48 2.33 27.00
CA VAL A 357 -3.34 0.93 27.42
C VAL A 357 -4.40 0.69 28.49
N LEU A 358 -5.36 -0.18 28.20
CA LEU A 358 -6.57 -0.37 29.01
C LEU A 358 -6.34 -1.31 30.21
N GLU A 359 -7.22 -1.19 31.21
CA GLU A 359 -7.19 -1.99 32.44
C GLU A 359 -7.08 -3.50 32.17
N GLY A 360 -6.16 -4.17 32.87
CA GLY A 360 -5.89 -5.60 32.72
C GLY A 360 -4.88 -5.97 31.64
N THR A 361 -4.42 -5.01 30.84
CA THR A 361 -3.40 -5.25 29.80
C THR A 361 -2.03 -5.57 30.40
N THR A 362 -1.36 -6.59 29.86
CA THR A 362 0.03 -6.91 30.20
C THR A 362 0.97 -6.67 29.02
N ILE A 363 2.09 -6.00 29.28
CA ILE A 363 3.14 -5.74 28.29
C ILE A 363 4.48 -6.18 28.88
N ASN A 364 5.14 -7.17 28.25
CA ASN A 364 6.45 -7.61 28.75
C ASN A 364 7.54 -6.55 28.48
N ASN A 365 7.60 -5.99 27.28
CA ASN A 365 8.53 -4.91 26.96
C ASN A 365 7.81 -3.80 26.20
N LEU A 366 7.77 -2.60 26.79
CA LEU A 366 7.30 -1.37 26.14
C LEU A 366 8.52 -0.50 25.83
N GLN A 367 8.78 -0.25 24.56
CA GLN A 367 9.86 0.61 24.09
C GLN A 367 9.29 1.84 23.40
N VAL A 368 9.80 3.02 23.74
CA VAL A 368 9.37 4.30 23.17
C VAL A 368 10.57 4.98 22.51
N ASN A 369 10.60 4.95 21.18
CA ASN A 369 11.71 5.44 20.34
C ASN A 369 11.41 6.79 19.67
N SER A 370 10.19 7.28 19.78
CA SER A 370 9.75 8.60 19.31
C SER A 370 8.90 9.32 20.36
N SER A 371 8.72 10.63 20.20
CA SER A 371 7.90 11.43 21.12
C SER A 371 6.50 10.85 21.28
N ALA A 372 6.06 10.47 22.48
CA ALA A 372 4.75 9.83 22.64
C ALA A 372 4.04 10.18 23.96
N ASP A 373 2.71 10.18 23.92
CA ASP A 373 1.85 10.25 25.09
C ASP A 373 1.29 8.85 25.38
N ILE A 374 1.71 8.25 26.50
CA ILE A 374 1.28 6.91 26.89
C ILE A 374 0.41 7.00 28.14
N ASN A 375 -0.84 6.56 28.07
CA ASN A 375 -1.72 6.42 29.22
C ASN A 375 -1.84 4.95 29.62
N LEU A 376 -1.42 4.63 30.84
CA LEU A 376 -1.51 3.29 31.43
C LEU A 376 -2.64 3.26 32.45
N ASP A 377 -3.79 2.71 32.07
CA ASP A 377 -4.96 2.63 32.96
C ASP A 377 -4.69 1.79 34.21
N ASN A 378 -5.60 1.87 35.18
CA ASN A 378 -5.48 1.13 36.43
C ASN A 378 -5.32 -0.38 36.16
N GLY A 379 -4.37 -1.02 36.84
CA GLY A 379 -4.17 -2.47 36.72
C GLY A 379 -3.46 -2.93 35.44
N VAL A 380 -2.97 -2.01 34.60
CA VAL A 380 -1.98 -2.35 33.57
C VAL A 380 -0.70 -2.87 34.23
N ALA A 381 0.01 -3.77 33.55
CA ALA A 381 1.30 -4.27 34.00
C ALA A 381 2.34 -4.21 32.88
N VAL A 382 3.29 -3.28 32.97
CA VAL A 382 4.46 -3.20 32.09
C VAL A 382 5.69 -3.73 32.80
N LYS A 383 6.26 -4.84 32.32
CA LYS A 383 7.41 -5.49 33.00
C LYS A 383 8.73 -4.74 32.75
N ASN A 384 9.01 -4.34 31.52
CA ASN A 384 10.16 -3.54 31.16
C ASN A 384 9.70 -2.33 30.34
N LEU A 385 10.06 -1.13 30.78
CA LEU A 385 9.81 0.12 30.08
C LEU A 385 11.15 0.75 29.66
N THR A 386 11.31 1.02 28.37
CA THR A 386 12.49 1.69 27.80
C THR A 386 12.06 2.95 27.08
N LEU A 387 12.67 4.08 27.43
CA LEU A 387 12.36 5.40 26.86
C LEU A 387 13.63 5.96 26.18
N ASP A 388 13.70 5.80 24.86
CA ASP A 388 14.81 6.29 24.03
C ASP A 388 14.50 7.67 23.42
N ALA A 389 13.28 8.18 23.60
CA ALA A 389 12.82 9.50 23.19
C ALA A 389 11.95 10.17 24.27
N PRO A 390 11.68 11.49 24.19
CA PRO A 390 10.80 12.18 25.14
C PRO A 390 9.41 11.55 25.19
N ALA A 391 8.96 11.07 26.35
CA ALA A 391 7.64 10.48 26.51
C ALA A 391 6.92 11.06 27.72
N ALA A 392 5.62 11.32 27.59
CA ALA A 392 4.76 11.62 28.72
C ALA A 392 4.00 10.34 29.10
N ILE A 393 4.23 9.86 30.33
CA ILE A 393 3.56 8.68 30.86
C ILE A 393 2.52 9.13 31.88
N PHE A 394 1.27 8.71 31.68
CA PHE A 394 0.11 9.01 32.52
C PHE A 394 -0.52 7.73 33.06
N GLY A 395 -1.38 7.87 34.07
CA GLY A 395 -2.22 6.78 34.55
C GLY A 395 -1.78 6.17 35.89
N ARG A 396 -2.28 4.96 36.20
CA ARG A 396 -2.12 4.29 37.51
C ARG A 396 -1.60 2.85 37.42
N GLY A 397 -1.34 2.33 36.22
CA GLY A 397 -0.75 1.00 36.01
C GLY A 397 0.75 1.00 35.82
#